data_AF-A0A7S4KU58-F1
#
_entry.id   AF-A0A7S4KU58-F1
#
_cell.length_a   1.000
_cell.length_b   1.000
_cell.length_c   1.000
_cell.angle_alpha   90.00
_cell.angle_beta   90.00
_cell.angle_gamma   90.00
#
_symmetry.space_group_name_H-M   'P 1'
#
loop_
_entity.id
_entity.type
_entity.pdbx_description
1 polymer ?
#
loop_
_entity_poly.entity_id
_entity_poly.type
_entity_poly.pdbx_seq_one_letter_code
_entity_poly.pdbx_strand_id
1 'polypeptide(L)'
;KIDVVDKLPFPYGLVRYGVAPDHPEVKAVTNNFDKLFEKENISFYGNVEIGKDVTMKELMGFYDVVILCYGCEEEKRLTLPGSDLKGVHTAQEFIGWYNGHPYYSEKDFDFTAKQAAVIGNGN
;
A
#
# COMPACT_ATOMS: atom_id res chain seq x y z
N LYS A 1 -23.84 -0.04 -10.19
CA LYS A 1 -22.71 -0.99 -10.26
C LYS A 1 -21.46 -0.27 -9.76
N ILE A 2 -20.54 -0.94 -9.07
CA ILE A 2 -19.31 -0.35 -8.52
C ILE A 2 -18.14 -1.23 -8.93
N ASP A 3 -17.13 -0.64 -9.57
CA ASP A 3 -15.90 -1.32 -9.93
C ASP A 3 -14.74 -0.70 -9.13
N VAL A 4 -14.05 -1.53 -8.35
CA VAL A 4 -12.86 -1.14 -7.58
C VAL A 4 -11.65 -1.54 -8.39
N VAL A 5 -10.83 -0.56 -8.77
CA VAL A 5 -9.63 -0.74 -9.58
C VAL A 5 -8.41 -0.47 -8.71
N ASP A 6 -7.44 -1.38 -8.72
CA ASP A 6 -6.20 -1.26 -7.96
C ASP A 6 -5.02 -1.77 -8.79
N LYS A 7 -3.86 -1.11 -8.62
CA LYS A 7 -2.62 -1.51 -9.29
C LYS A 7 -2.02 -2.78 -8.70
N LEU A 8 -2.33 -3.09 -7.43
CA LEU A 8 -1.86 -4.29 -6.77
C LEU A 8 -2.80 -5.47 -7.06
N PRO A 9 -2.30 -6.71 -7.02
CA PRO A 9 -3.11 -7.90 -7.30
C PRO A 9 -4.14 -8.19 -6.21
N PHE A 10 -3.93 -7.69 -4.99
CA PHE A 10 -4.77 -7.98 -3.83
C PHE A 10 -5.33 -6.68 -3.24
N PRO A 11 -6.61 -6.67 -2.82
CA PRO A 11 -7.26 -5.50 -2.27
C PRO A 11 -6.76 -5.17 -0.85
N TYR A 12 -7.40 -4.16 -0.25
CA TYR A 12 -7.29 -3.75 1.16
C TYR A 12 -6.14 -2.79 1.50
N GLY A 13 -5.26 -2.49 0.56
CA GLY A 13 -4.24 -1.45 0.71
C GLY A 13 -3.46 -1.59 2.02
N LEU A 14 -3.37 -0.51 2.81
CA LEU A 14 -2.63 -0.50 4.07
C LEU A 14 -3.22 -1.38 5.17
N VAL A 15 -4.47 -1.82 5.09
CA VAL A 15 -4.96 -2.86 6.02
C VAL A 15 -4.18 -4.16 5.84
N ARG A 16 -3.84 -4.49 4.59
CA ARG A 16 -2.99 -5.64 4.26
C ARG A 16 -1.51 -5.33 4.43
N TYR A 17 -1.06 -4.22 3.85
CA TYR A 17 0.37 -3.92 3.65
C TYR A 17 0.98 -2.93 4.65
N GLY A 18 0.17 -2.30 5.51
CA GLY A 18 0.60 -1.29 6.47
C GLY A 18 0.43 -1.72 7.92
N VAL A 19 -0.75 -2.22 8.29
CA VAL A 19 -1.06 -2.66 9.66
C VAL A 19 -0.07 -3.75 10.09
N ALA A 20 0.56 -3.54 11.24
CA ALA A 20 1.57 -4.42 11.78
C ALA A 20 1.02 -5.85 11.99
N PRO A 21 1.85 -6.90 11.80
CA PRO A 21 1.41 -8.29 11.83
C PRO A 21 0.92 -8.75 13.21
N ASP A 22 1.35 -8.09 14.27
CA ASP A 22 0.93 -8.31 15.66
C ASP A 22 -0.37 -7.57 16.05
N HIS A 23 -1.02 -6.87 15.11
CA HIS A 23 -2.30 -6.19 15.27
C HIS A 23 -3.43 -6.83 14.43
N PRO A 24 -3.71 -8.14 14.59
CA PRO A 24 -4.71 -8.84 13.78
C PRO A 24 -6.14 -8.31 13.96
N GLU A 25 -6.46 -7.73 15.13
CA GLU A 25 -7.76 -7.14 15.42
C GLU A 25 -8.09 -5.96 14.50
N VAL A 26 -7.08 -5.17 14.10
CA VAL A 26 -7.26 -4.09 13.14
C VAL A 26 -7.47 -4.65 11.72
N LYS A 27 -6.79 -5.76 11.39
CA LYS A 27 -6.98 -6.46 10.11
C LYS A 27 -8.36 -7.11 9.97
N ALA A 28 -9.08 -7.36 11.07
CA ALA A 28 -10.42 -7.96 11.05
C ALA A 28 -11.47 -7.16 10.26
N VAL A 29 -11.21 -5.88 9.95
CA VAL A 29 -12.06 -5.08 9.06
C VAL A 29 -12.17 -5.67 7.65
N THR A 30 -11.19 -6.47 7.19
CA THR A 30 -11.25 -7.13 5.87
C THR A 30 -12.47 -8.04 5.74
N ASN A 31 -12.94 -8.66 6.83
CA ASN A 31 -14.15 -9.48 6.83
C ASN A 31 -15.39 -8.69 6.39
N ASN A 32 -15.44 -7.38 6.67
CA ASN A 32 -16.53 -6.52 6.21
C ASN A 32 -16.37 -6.17 4.73
N PHE A 33 -15.13 -6.02 4.24
CA PHE A 33 -14.85 -5.79 2.83
C PHE A 33 -15.12 -7.04 1.97
N ASP A 34 -14.79 -8.23 2.47
CA ASP A 34 -15.11 -9.51 1.81
C ASP A 34 -16.62 -9.59 1.52
N LYS A 35 -17.47 -9.30 2.52
CA LYS A 35 -18.93 -9.23 2.37
C LYS A 35 -19.42 -8.18 1.37
N LEU A 36 -18.64 -7.13 1.09
CA LEU A 36 -18.97 -6.18 0.04
C LEU A 36 -18.67 -6.77 -1.33
N PHE A 37 -17.52 -7.41 -1.50
CA PHE A 37 -17.13 -8.06 -2.76
C PHE A 37 -17.95 -9.31 -3.10
N GLU A 38 -18.65 -9.90 -2.13
CA GLU A 38 -19.66 -10.96 -2.36
C GLU A 38 -20.92 -10.45 -3.09
N LYS A 39 -21.17 -9.13 -3.12
CA LYS A 39 -22.35 -8.57 -3.78
C LYS A 39 -22.14 -8.54 -5.29
N GLU A 40 -23.12 -9.03 -6.05
CA GLU A 40 -23.07 -9.09 -7.52
C GLU A 40 -22.85 -7.73 -8.20
N ASN A 41 -23.17 -6.62 -7.53
CA ASN A 41 -23.04 -5.27 -8.07
C ASN A 41 -21.68 -4.61 -7.79
N ILE A 42 -20.73 -5.33 -7.16
CA ILE A 42 -19.38 -4.87 -6.86
C ILE A 42 -18.36 -5.81 -7.51
N SER A 43 -17.37 -5.25 -8.19
CA SER A 43 -16.28 -6.02 -8.82
C SER A 43 -14.92 -5.45 -8.44
N PHE A 44 -13.90 -6.31 -8.34
CA PHE A 44 -12.51 -5.92 -8.09
C PHE A 44 -11.64 -6.23 -9.31
N TYR A 45 -10.87 -5.25 -9.75
CA TYR A 45 -9.92 -5.33 -10.85
C TYR A 45 -8.54 -4.94 -10.32
N GLY A 46 -7.79 -5.93 -9.85
CA GLY A 46 -6.38 -5.78 -9.45
C GLY A 46 -5.43 -5.81 -10.65
N ASN A 47 -4.16 -5.48 -10.42
CA ASN A 47 -3.12 -5.37 -11.47
C ASN A 47 -3.47 -4.37 -12.59
N VAL A 48 -4.21 -3.30 -12.27
CA VAL A 48 -4.56 -2.25 -13.23
C VAL A 48 -4.08 -0.89 -12.69
N GLU A 49 -3.03 -0.36 -13.30
CA GLU A 49 -2.43 0.90 -12.92
C GLU A 49 -3.01 2.07 -13.72
N ILE A 50 -3.73 2.97 -13.04
CA ILE A 50 -4.29 4.17 -13.64
C ILE A 50 -3.16 5.13 -14.03
N GLY A 51 -3.18 5.60 -15.27
CA GLY A 51 -2.13 6.40 -15.89
C GLY A 51 -1.15 5.58 -16.75
N LYS A 52 -1.17 4.24 -16.62
CA LYS A 52 -0.33 3.32 -17.40
C LYS A 52 -1.16 2.35 -18.24
N ASP A 53 -2.04 1.58 -17.58
CA ASP A 53 -2.88 0.57 -18.23
C ASP A 53 -4.22 1.16 -18.70
N VAL A 54 -4.74 2.15 -17.96
CA VAL A 54 -5.95 2.92 -18.32
C VAL A 54 -5.76 4.38 -17.92
N THR A 55 -6.18 5.31 -18.77
CA THR A 55 -6.09 6.74 -18.47
C THR A 55 -7.28 7.23 -17.65
N MET A 56 -7.08 8.29 -16.85
CA MET A 56 -8.20 8.95 -16.16
C MET A 56 -9.30 9.43 -17.10
N LYS A 57 -8.94 9.84 -18.33
CA LYS A 57 -9.90 10.28 -19.34
C LYS A 57 -10.80 9.14 -19.82
N GLU A 58 -10.25 7.95 -20.00
CA GLU A 58 -11.02 6.76 -20.36
C GLU A 58 -11.96 6.36 -19.24
N LEU A 59 -11.49 6.34 -17.99
CA LEU A 59 -12.34 6.04 -16.83
C LEU A 59 -13.52 7.01 -16.72
N MET A 60 -13.30 8.32 -16.90
CA MET A 60 -14.38 9.30 -16.92
C MET A 60 -15.36 9.13 -18.11
N GLY A 61 -14.96 8.41 -19.16
CA GLY A 61 -15.84 8.04 -20.27
C GLY A 61 -16.64 6.75 -20.03
N PHE A 62 -16.14 5.85 -19.18
CA PHE A 62 -16.78 4.56 -18.86
C PHE A 62 -17.75 4.63 -17.68
N TYR A 63 -17.52 5.56 -16.75
CA TYR A 63 -18.26 5.64 -15.49
C TYR A 63 -18.93 7.00 -15.31
N ASP A 64 -20.13 6.99 -14.72
CA ASP A 64 -20.84 8.22 -14.36
C ASP A 64 -20.08 9.03 -13.29
N VAL A 65 -19.39 8.33 -12.37
CA VAL A 65 -18.64 8.92 -11.26
C VAL A 65 -17.36 8.12 -11.03
N VAL A 66 -16.24 8.82 -10.85
CA VAL A 66 -14.96 8.24 -10.47
C VAL A 66 -14.56 8.79 -9.10
N ILE A 67 -14.25 7.90 -8.15
CA ILE A 67 -13.82 8.26 -6.79
C ILE A 67 -12.35 7.86 -6.63
N LEU A 68 -11.52 8.82 -6.27
CA LEU A 68 -10.08 8.60 -6.07
C LEU A 68 -9.80 8.20 -4.62
N CYS A 69 -9.41 6.94 -4.42
CA CYS A 69 -9.11 6.35 -3.11
C CYS A 69 -7.70 5.71 -3.06
N TYR A 70 -6.73 6.26 -3.80
CA TYR A 70 -5.41 5.63 -4.01
C TYR A 70 -4.39 5.88 -2.88
N GLY A 71 -4.79 6.56 -1.80
CA GLY A 71 -3.92 6.81 -0.65
C GLY A 71 -2.75 7.76 -0.95
N CYS A 72 -1.65 7.60 -0.22
CA CYS A 72 -0.40 8.33 -0.41
C CYS A 72 0.74 7.32 -0.47
N GLU A 73 1.40 7.21 -1.63
CA GLU A 73 2.51 6.29 -1.83
C GLU A 73 3.88 6.97 -1.69
N GLU A 74 3.91 8.30 -1.83
CA GLU A 74 5.14 9.07 -1.75
C GLU A 74 5.74 9.04 -0.35
N GLU A 75 7.01 8.67 -0.30
CA GLU A 75 7.77 8.62 0.94
C GLU A 75 8.43 9.96 1.23
N LYS A 76 8.31 10.43 2.48
CA LYS A 76 9.09 11.58 2.94
C LYS A 76 10.49 11.13 3.32
N ARG A 77 11.47 11.38 2.44
CA ARG A 77 12.89 11.13 2.72
C ARG A 77 13.52 12.31 3.46
N LEU A 78 14.50 12.00 4.31
CA LEU A 78 15.34 13.03 4.92
C LEU A 78 16.22 13.66 3.83
N THR A 79 16.45 14.96 3.93
CA THR A 79 17.28 15.74 3.00
C THR A 79 18.61 16.15 3.62
N LEU A 80 19.03 15.43 4.67
CA LEU A 80 20.26 15.72 5.42
C LEU A 80 21.42 14.90 4.85
N PRO A 81 22.68 15.37 5.00
CA PRO A 81 23.84 14.60 4.58
C PRO A 81 23.84 13.17 5.15
N GLY A 82 24.05 12.18 4.29
CA GLY A 82 24.07 10.75 4.65
C GLY A 82 22.71 10.05 4.61
N SER A 83 21.64 10.73 4.16
CA SER A 83 20.31 10.13 4.00
C SER A 83 20.21 9.03 2.93
N ASP A 84 21.25 8.89 2.12
CA ASP A 84 21.41 7.92 1.03
C ASP A 84 22.38 6.77 1.36
N LEU A 85 22.98 6.77 2.56
CA LEU A 85 23.88 5.71 2.99
C LEU A 85 23.15 4.36 3.12
N LYS A 86 23.86 3.26 2.85
CA LYS A 86 23.36 1.90 3.08
C LYS A 86 22.95 1.76 4.56
N GLY A 87 21.77 1.19 4.80
CA GLY A 87 21.18 1.05 6.14
C GLY A 87 20.25 2.20 6.54
N VAL A 88 20.17 3.27 5.73
CA VAL A 88 19.14 4.31 5.87
C VAL A 88 17.95 3.94 5.00
N HIS A 89 16.82 3.67 5.65
CA HIS A 89 15.58 3.25 5.00
C HIS A 89 14.41 4.09 5.49
N THR A 90 13.36 4.20 4.68
CA THR A 90 12.09 4.77 5.14
C THR A 90 11.33 3.75 6.00
N ALA A 91 10.48 4.24 6.90
CA ALA A 91 9.60 3.35 7.65
C ALA A 91 8.67 2.56 6.71
N GLN A 92 8.22 3.18 5.60
CA GLN A 92 7.37 2.54 4.60
C GLN A 92 8.06 1.36 3.90
N GLU A 93 9.35 1.48 3.56
CA GLU A 93 10.14 0.37 3.00
C GLU A 93 10.17 -0.82 3.98
N PHE A 94 10.44 -0.56 5.25
CA PHE A 94 10.53 -1.60 6.27
C PHE A 94 9.18 -2.26 6.57
N ILE A 95 8.12 -1.44 6.69
CA ILE A 95 6.74 -1.90 6.91
C ILE A 95 6.24 -2.72 5.73
N GLY A 96 6.45 -2.20 4.50
CA GLY A 96 6.07 -2.91 3.29
C GLY A 96 6.79 -4.24 3.15
N TRP A 97 8.08 -4.29 3.47
CA TRP A 97 8.87 -5.53 3.44
C TRP A 97 8.31 -6.59 4.39
N TYR A 98 8.15 -6.28 5.69
CA TYR A 98 7.68 -7.29 6.63
C TYR A 98 6.20 -7.69 6.40
N ASN A 99 5.39 -6.82 5.79
CA ASN A 99 4.00 -7.13 5.42
C ASN A 99 3.87 -7.79 4.04
N GLY A 100 4.96 -8.07 3.33
CA GLY A 100 4.95 -8.76 2.04
C GLY A 100 4.35 -7.93 0.90
N HIS A 101 4.53 -6.61 0.93
CA HIS A 101 4.16 -5.73 -0.17
C HIS A 101 5.07 -6.00 -1.39
N PRO A 102 4.52 -6.25 -2.60
CA PRO A 102 5.31 -6.71 -3.76
C PRO A 102 6.49 -5.81 -4.16
N TYR A 103 6.37 -4.49 -3.95
CA TYR A 103 7.47 -3.56 -4.29
C TYR A 103 8.63 -3.55 -3.29
N TYR A 104 8.45 -4.14 -2.12
CA TYR A 104 9.45 -4.16 -1.05
C TYR A 104 9.90 -5.58 -0.68
N SER A 105 9.40 -6.63 -1.37
CA SER A 105 9.72 -8.03 -1.05
C SER A 105 11.21 -8.35 -1.16
N GLU A 106 11.89 -7.71 -2.11
CA GLU A 106 13.32 -7.91 -2.36
C GLU A 106 14.21 -6.95 -1.55
N LYS A 107 13.65 -6.18 -0.61
CA LYS A 107 14.46 -5.32 0.27
C LYS A 107 15.27 -6.18 1.22
N ASP A 108 16.56 -5.88 1.29
CA ASP A 108 17.50 -6.50 2.19
C ASP A 108 17.83 -5.54 3.34
N PHE A 109 17.51 -5.95 4.56
CA PHE A 109 17.77 -5.20 5.78
C PHE A 109 18.87 -5.89 6.57
N ASP A 110 19.90 -5.13 6.96
CA ASP A 110 21.00 -5.63 7.76
C ASP A 110 20.61 -5.71 9.25
N PHE A 111 20.34 -6.93 9.72
CA PHE A 111 20.02 -7.21 11.12
C PHE A 111 21.26 -7.53 11.98
N THR A 112 22.48 -7.35 11.47
CA THR A 112 23.72 -7.56 12.23
C THR A 112 24.11 -6.37 13.11
N ALA A 113 23.52 -5.20 12.85
CA ALA A 113 23.75 -4.00 13.63
C ALA A 113 23.28 -4.17 15.09
N LYS A 114 24.07 -3.66 16.04
CA LYS A 114 23.72 -3.72 17.48
C LYS A 114 22.69 -2.68 17.90
N GLN A 115 22.50 -1.65 17.08
CA GLN A 115 21.67 -0.50 17.38
C GLN A 115 20.94 -0.05 16.11
N ALA A 116 19.69 0.33 16.28
CA ALA A 116 18.86 0.95 15.25
C ALA A 116 18.29 2.26 15.81
N ALA A 117 18.10 3.25 14.94
CA ALA A 117 17.47 4.51 15.28
C ALA A 117 16.24 4.72 14.39
N VAL A 118 15.13 5.16 14.99
CA VAL A 118 13.90 5.52 14.29
C VAL A 118 13.71 7.01 14.41
N ILE A 119 13.52 7.70 13.28
CA ILE A 119 13.29 9.15 13.24
C ILE A 119 11.81 9.38 13.00
N GLY A 120 11.14 9.85 14.04
CA GLY A 120 9.70 10.11 14.05
C GLY A 120 9.11 9.82 15.43
N ASN A 121 7.97 10.44 15.72
CA ASN A 121 7.20 10.21 16.95
C ASN A 121 5.75 9.89 16.59
N GLY A 122 5.59 8.95 15.65
CA GLY A 122 4.30 8.42 15.23
C GLY A 122 3.91 7.17 16.03
N ASN A 123 2.77 6.59 15.67
CA ASN A 123 2.30 5.30 16.20
C ASN A 123 3.10 4.13 15.64
#